data_AF-A0AAD2HTN9-F1
#
_entry.id   AF-A0AAD2HTN9-F1
#
_cell.length_a   1.000
_cell.length_b   1.000
_cell.length_c   1.000
_cell.angle_alpha   90.00
_cell.angle_beta   90.00
_cell.angle_gamma   90.00
#
_symmetry.space_group_name_H-M   'P 1'
#
loop_
_entity.id
_entity.type
_entity.pdbx_description
1 polymer ?
#
loop_
_entity_poly.entity_id
_entity_poly.type
_entity_poly.pdbx_seq_one_letter_code
_entity_poly.pdbx_strand_id
1 'polypeptide(L)'
;MDSAITATTVLRGTNSDSVTSEASSMSSLSTPTPTAGTSAKNVILHIKSQLPILDEALGELHAQTIQMDLLGGDPQMAREIEELRRELISTGETQKRGLEEIQRNALAIIHWASGRAHAASTAGYIDETLSVEVLETMNKQADEAIASIVDQLVDEQVAACLATHIPQELQDQVAEQQKELEELHRDLHNSESRRANAALRTSHEDDSLNTILKQDCTVPQSFPGTLKALFDLDGPTSKDLMTEYEIPLVSDSREWNLNRLMQFLGVKYQMVRDGPATTGMGFA
;
A
#
# COMPACT_ATOMS: atom_id res chain seq x y z
N MET A 1 -50.91 -4.94 26.28
CA MET A 1 -51.61 -5.28 27.53
C MET A 1 -50.54 -5.58 28.58
N ASP A 2 -49.64 -4.64 28.86
CA ASP A 2 -49.82 -3.40 29.64
C ASP A 2 -49.94 -3.64 31.14
N SER A 3 -48.97 -3.03 31.83
CA SER A 3 -48.97 -2.41 33.17
C SER A 3 -47.69 -2.80 33.91
N ALA A 4 -46.59 -2.04 33.78
CA ALA A 4 -46.30 -0.72 34.37
C ALA A 4 -45.89 -0.76 35.87
N ILE A 5 -44.56 -0.60 36.07
CA ILE A 5 -43.86 0.37 36.94
C ILE A 5 -44.39 0.58 38.37
N THR A 6 -43.56 0.33 39.39
CA THR A 6 -43.28 1.34 40.46
C THR A 6 -41.93 1.07 41.16
N ALA A 7 -41.10 2.10 41.23
CA ALA A 7 -39.87 2.18 42.02
C ALA A 7 -40.16 2.63 43.47
N THR A 8 -39.35 2.25 44.45
CA THR A 8 -39.31 2.92 45.76
C THR A 8 -37.90 2.88 46.36
N THR A 9 -37.29 4.06 46.42
CA THR A 9 -36.12 4.47 47.20
C THR A 9 -36.60 4.98 48.55
N VAL A 10 -36.06 4.53 49.68
CA VAL A 10 -35.99 5.32 50.93
C VAL A 10 -34.73 4.97 51.75
N LEU A 11 -33.99 6.03 52.06
CA LEU A 11 -32.84 6.16 52.97
C LEU A 11 -33.26 6.21 54.44
N ARG A 12 -32.49 5.58 55.35
CA ARG A 12 -32.28 5.91 56.78
C ARG A 12 -31.52 4.77 57.45
N GLY A 13 -30.57 4.94 58.35
CA GLY A 13 -29.98 6.11 58.97
C GLY A 13 -28.91 5.63 59.95
N THR A 14 -27.82 6.38 60.03
CA THR A 14 -27.13 6.81 61.24
C THR A 14 -27.21 5.90 62.48
N ASN A 15 -26.09 5.29 62.87
CA ASN A 15 -25.80 5.16 64.29
C ASN A 15 -24.31 5.46 64.56
N SER A 16 -24.12 6.67 65.05
CA SER A 16 -23.01 7.12 65.88
C SER A 16 -23.12 6.45 67.25
N ASP A 17 -22.03 5.86 67.74
CA ASP A 17 -21.70 5.99 69.17
C ASP A 17 -20.19 5.96 69.36
N SER A 18 -19.76 7.00 70.04
CA SER A 18 -18.41 7.41 70.39
C SER A 18 -18.04 6.90 71.78
N VAL A 19 -16.83 6.35 71.96
CA VAL A 19 -16.10 6.44 73.24
C VAL A 19 -14.60 6.57 72.96
N THR A 20 -14.09 7.77 73.28
CA THR A 20 -12.75 8.20 73.81
C THR A 20 -11.69 7.11 74.03
N SER A 21 -10.38 7.30 73.82
CA SER A 21 -9.53 8.46 74.15
C SER A 21 -8.13 8.31 73.53
N GLU A 22 -7.50 9.47 73.30
CA GLU A 22 -6.07 9.77 73.44
C GLU A 22 -4.99 9.16 72.53
N ALA A 23 -4.40 10.13 71.80
CA ALA A 23 -2.97 10.44 71.74
C ALA A 23 -2.12 9.82 70.62
N SER A 24 -1.31 10.72 70.07
CA SER A 24 -0.08 10.52 69.31
C SER A 24 -0.21 10.72 67.80
N SER A 25 0.10 11.96 67.43
CA SER A 25 0.65 12.36 66.14
C SER A 25 1.67 11.35 65.62
N MET A 26 1.41 10.74 64.47
CA MET A 26 2.46 10.32 63.54
C MET A 26 1.94 10.41 62.11
N SER A 27 2.60 11.26 61.34
CA SER A 27 2.39 11.48 59.91
C SER A 27 2.42 10.15 59.14
N SER A 28 1.37 9.89 58.36
CA SER A 28 1.32 8.81 57.39
C SER A 28 2.37 9.06 56.30
N LEU A 29 3.49 8.36 56.43
CA LEU A 29 4.53 8.23 55.43
C LEU A 29 3.94 7.45 54.24
N SER A 30 3.63 8.16 53.15
CA SER A 30 3.39 7.56 51.85
C SER A 30 4.59 6.69 51.49
N THR A 31 4.40 5.38 51.39
CA THR A 31 5.38 4.43 50.90
C THR A 31 5.52 4.56 49.38
N PRO A 32 6.65 5.02 48.83
CA PRO A 32 7.03 4.65 47.48
C PRO A 32 7.57 3.22 47.53
N THR A 33 6.90 2.29 46.85
CA THR A 33 7.39 0.94 46.62
C THR A 33 8.77 1.02 45.94
N PRO A 34 9.90 0.69 46.59
CA PRO A 34 11.19 0.68 45.94
C PRO A 34 11.35 -0.68 45.27
N THR A 35 11.31 -0.68 43.94
CA THR A 35 11.68 -1.78 43.08
C THR A 35 13.01 -2.39 43.55
N ALA A 36 13.01 -3.66 43.96
CA ALA A 36 14.17 -4.36 44.51
C ALA A 36 15.45 -4.26 43.65
N GLY A 37 15.30 -4.05 42.33
CA GLY A 37 16.40 -3.84 41.39
C GLY A 37 17.19 -2.53 41.59
N THR A 38 16.58 -1.48 42.15
CA THR A 38 17.27 -0.20 42.42
C THR A 38 18.09 -0.27 43.70
N SER A 39 17.59 -0.99 44.71
CA SER A 39 18.30 -1.24 45.98
C SER A 39 19.55 -2.10 45.76
N ALA A 40 19.44 -3.19 44.99
CA ALA A 40 20.59 -4.04 44.66
C ALA A 40 21.67 -3.28 43.86
N LYS A 41 21.27 -2.45 42.88
CA LYS A 41 22.23 -1.60 42.14
C LYS A 41 22.96 -0.61 43.05
N ASN A 42 22.26 0.01 44.00
CA ASN A 42 22.86 0.95 44.94
C ASN A 42 23.81 0.27 45.94
N VAL A 43 23.46 -0.93 46.44
CA VAL A 43 24.33 -1.73 47.31
C VAL A 43 25.59 -2.18 46.55
N ILE A 44 25.45 -2.64 45.30
CA ILE A 44 26.59 -3.06 44.47
C ILE A 44 27.50 -1.87 44.15
N LEU A 45 26.96 -0.69 43.86
CA LEU A 45 27.76 0.52 43.65
C LEU A 45 28.50 0.94 44.93
N HIS A 46 27.86 0.82 46.09
CA HIS A 46 28.48 1.11 47.37
C HIS A 46 29.64 0.15 47.68
N ILE A 47 29.42 -1.16 47.52
CA ILE A 47 30.49 -2.18 47.69
C ILE A 47 31.64 -1.92 46.71
N LYS A 48 31.33 -1.61 45.44
CA LYS A 48 32.34 -1.30 44.42
C LYS A 48 33.16 -0.05 44.77
N SER A 49 32.55 0.94 45.41
CA SER A 49 33.24 2.16 45.85
C SER A 49 34.15 1.94 47.07
N GLN A 50 33.89 0.93 47.90
CA GLN A 50 34.66 0.66 49.11
C GLN A 50 35.81 -0.33 48.92
N LEU A 51 35.77 -1.17 47.87
CA LEU A 51 36.86 -2.09 47.52
C LEU A 51 38.25 -1.42 47.40
N PRO A 52 38.43 -0.27 46.71
CA PRO A 52 39.77 0.35 46.61
C PRO A 52 40.26 0.91 47.95
N ILE A 53 39.35 1.39 48.81
CA ILE A 53 39.69 1.91 50.14
C ILE A 53 40.16 0.76 51.05
N LEU A 54 39.53 -0.41 50.92
CA LEU A 54 39.89 -1.62 51.66
C LEU A 54 41.25 -2.19 51.20
N ASP A 55 41.53 -2.12 49.90
CA ASP A 55 42.82 -2.52 49.31
C ASP A 55 43.96 -1.59 49.76
N GLU A 56 43.71 -0.28 49.82
CA GLU A 56 44.65 0.72 50.32
C GLU A 56 44.94 0.54 51.82
N ALA A 57 43.90 0.36 52.64
CA ALA A 57 44.05 0.14 54.08
C ALA A 57 44.80 -1.18 54.41
N LEU A 58 44.60 -2.24 53.62
CA LEU A 58 45.36 -3.48 53.74
C LEU A 58 46.81 -3.31 53.28
N GLY A 59 47.04 -2.49 52.25
CA GLY A 59 48.40 -2.10 51.82
C GLY A 59 49.19 -1.39 52.91
N GLU A 60 48.55 -0.46 53.63
CA GLU A 60 49.16 0.23 54.78
C GLU A 60 49.44 -0.71 55.96
N LEU A 61 48.47 -1.57 56.30
CA LEU A 61 48.64 -2.58 57.37
C LEU A 61 49.78 -3.56 57.05
N HIS A 62 49.96 -3.91 55.78
CA HIS A 62 51.06 -4.77 55.33
C HIS A 62 52.41 -4.07 55.40
N ALA A 63 52.50 -2.80 54.99
CA ALA A 63 53.72 -2.01 55.18
C ALA A 63 54.12 -1.92 56.66
N GLN A 64 53.12 -1.78 57.54
CA GLN A 64 53.31 -1.81 58.99
C GLN A 64 53.72 -3.20 59.51
N THR A 65 53.19 -4.28 58.93
CA THR A 65 53.52 -5.67 59.29
C THR A 65 54.94 -6.06 58.86
N ILE A 66 55.39 -5.63 57.67
CA ILE A 66 56.79 -5.82 57.23
C ILE A 66 57.76 -5.07 58.15
N GLN A 67 57.39 -3.86 58.61
CA GLN A 67 58.18 -3.15 59.62
C GLN A 67 58.21 -3.88 60.98
N MET A 68 57.14 -4.61 61.33
CA MET A 68 57.05 -5.39 62.57
C MET A 68 57.80 -6.74 62.49
N ASP A 69 57.84 -7.38 61.31
CA ASP A 69 58.65 -8.57 61.00
C ASP A 69 60.16 -8.25 61.11
N LEU A 70 60.57 -7.04 60.70
CA LEU A 70 61.93 -6.54 60.88
C LEU A 70 62.33 -6.33 62.36
N LEU A 71 61.35 -6.23 63.26
CA LEU A 71 61.53 -6.13 64.72
C LEU A 71 61.37 -7.48 65.45
N GLY A 72 61.22 -8.60 64.73
CA GLY A 72 61.10 -9.95 65.31
C GLY A 72 59.65 -10.43 65.54
N GLY A 73 58.69 -9.95 64.75
CA GLY A 73 57.31 -10.45 64.74
C GLY A 73 57.18 -11.90 64.25
N ASP A 74 56.04 -12.53 64.56
CA ASP A 74 55.76 -13.93 64.26
C ASP A 74 55.61 -14.18 62.73
N PRO A 75 56.50 -14.96 62.08
CA PRO A 75 56.51 -15.19 60.63
C PRO A 75 55.29 -15.98 60.14
N GLN A 76 54.52 -16.57 61.04
CA GLN A 76 53.30 -17.29 60.71
C GLN A 76 52.15 -16.32 60.36
N MET A 77 52.03 -15.22 61.09
CA MET A 77 50.99 -14.21 60.89
C MET A 77 51.14 -13.48 59.55
N ALA A 78 52.38 -13.19 59.13
CA ALA A 78 52.65 -12.56 57.84
C ALA A 78 52.23 -13.44 56.65
N ARG A 79 52.37 -14.78 56.77
CA ARG A 79 51.95 -15.73 55.73
C ARG A 79 50.43 -15.83 55.62
N GLU A 80 49.74 -15.84 56.75
CA GLU A 80 48.27 -15.86 56.81
C GLU A 80 47.67 -14.60 56.19
N ILE A 81 48.28 -13.43 56.42
CA ILE A 81 47.86 -12.16 55.79
C ILE A 81 48.04 -12.20 54.26
N GLU A 82 49.16 -12.75 53.77
CA GLU A 82 49.42 -12.84 52.33
C GLU A 82 48.53 -13.91 51.64
N GLU A 83 48.11 -14.93 52.38
CA GLU A 83 47.10 -15.90 51.91
C GLU A 83 45.71 -15.26 51.82
N LEU A 84 45.28 -14.54 52.86
CA LEU A 84 44.02 -13.79 52.87
C LEU A 84 43.96 -12.74 51.75
N ARG A 85 45.09 -12.09 51.44
CA ARG A 85 45.18 -11.12 50.34
C ARG A 85 44.98 -11.78 48.98
N ARG A 86 45.66 -12.92 48.73
CA ARG A 86 45.49 -13.67 47.49
C ARG A 86 44.06 -14.17 47.34
N GLU A 87 43.45 -14.62 48.43
CA GLU A 87 42.04 -15.02 48.46
C GLU A 87 41.11 -13.84 48.13
N LEU A 88 41.34 -12.65 48.72
CA LEU A 88 40.55 -11.45 48.48
C LEU A 88 40.65 -10.98 47.02
N ILE A 89 41.86 -10.97 46.44
CA ILE A 89 42.08 -10.62 45.02
C ILE A 89 41.35 -11.62 44.10
N SER A 90 41.50 -12.92 44.35
CA SER A 90 40.82 -13.95 43.54
C SER A 90 39.29 -13.88 43.65
N THR A 91 38.79 -13.53 44.84
CA THR A 91 37.37 -13.32 45.10
C THR A 91 36.88 -12.07 44.37
N GLY A 92 37.64 -10.98 44.38
CA GLY A 92 37.34 -9.74 43.65
C GLY A 92 37.26 -9.96 42.14
N GLU A 93 38.20 -10.71 41.56
CA GLU A 93 38.18 -11.06 40.13
C GLU A 93 36.99 -11.94 39.77
N THR A 94 36.62 -12.88 40.65
CA THR A 94 35.46 -13.75 40.45
C THR A 94 34.15 -12.96 40.54
N GLN A 95 34.05 -12.03 41.49
CA GLN A 95 32.90 -11.12 41.59
C GLN A 95 32.79 -10.18 40.39
N LYS A 96 33.92 -9.65 39.89
CA LYS A 96 33.95 -8.82 38.69
C LYS A 96 33.43 -9.58 37.47
N ARG A 97 33.88 -10.83 37.26
CA ARG A 97 33.38 -11.70 36.19
C ARG A 97 31.89 -11.98 36.33
N GLY A 98 31.39 -12.24 37.55
CA GLY A 98 29.97 -12.43 37.81
C GLY A 98 29.13 -11.19 37.49
N LEU A 99 29.62 -9.99 37.81
CA LEU A 99 28.95 -8.73 37.47
C LEU A 99 28.87 -8.50 35.96
N GLU A 100 29.95 -8.78 35.22
CA GLU A 100 29.97 -8.67 33.76
C GLU A 100 28.99 -9.65 33.08
N GLU A 101 28.83 -10.85 33.65
CA GLU A 101 27.84 -11.82 33.18
C GLU A 101 26.41 -11.37 33.48
N ILE A 102 26.14 -10.88 34.68
CA ILE A 102 24.83 -10.31 35.04
C ILE A 102 24.48 -9.14 34.11
N GLN A 103 25.45 -8.28 33.80
CA GLN A 103 25.23 -7.15 32.89
C GLN A 103 24.91 -7.61 31.47
N ARG A 104 25.63 -8.62 30.94
CA ARG A 104 25.33 -9.21 29.62
C ARG A 104 23.94 -9.84 29.59
N ASN A 105 23.57 -10.59 30.61
CA ASN A 105 22.26 -11.22 30.70
C ASN A 105 21.15 -10.17 30.81
N ALA A 106 21.35 -9.11 31.60
CA ALA A 106 20.40 -8.01 31.70
C ALA A 106 20.21 -7.30 30.34
N LEU A 107 21.28 -7.08 29.58
CA LEU A 107 21.20 -6.49 28.24
C LEU A 107 20.44 -7.40 27.27
N ALA A 108 20.69 -8.70 27.32
CA ALA A 108 20.00 -9.69 26.49
C ALA A 108 18.49 -9.76 26.80
N ILE A 109 18.11 -9.67 28.07
CA ILE A 109 16.70 -9.63 28.49
C ILE A 109 16.01 -8.37 27.96
N ILE A 110 16.66 -7.20 28.06
CA ILE A 110 16.11 -5.95 27.53
C ILE A 110 15.91 -6.06 26.02
N HIS A 111 16.91 -6.57 25.28
CA HIS A 111 16.80 -6.74 23.84
C HIS A 111 15.66 -7.71 23.45
N TRP A 112 15.54 -8.84 24.15
CA TRP A 112 14.46 -9.80 23.91
C TRP A 112 13.08 -9.25 24.25
N ALA A 113 12.96 -8.48 25.34
CA ALA A 113 11.71 -7.82 25.71
C ALA A 113 11.29 -6.80 24.62
N SER A 114 12.24 -6.01 24.12
CA SER A 114 12.02 -5.08 23.02
C SER A 114 11.60 -5.80 21.73
N GLY A 115 12.29 -6.88 21.36
CA GLY A 115 11.95 -7.68 20.18
C GLY A 115 10.55 -8.30 20.24
N ARG A 116 10.12 -8.75 21.42
CA ARG A 116 8.77 -9.28 21.61
C ARG A 116 7.69 -8.22 21.48
N ALA A 117 7.92 -7.01 22.01
CA ALA A 117 6.99 -5.90 21.85
C ALA A 117 6.83 -5.52 20.37
N HIS A 118 7.93 -5.55 19.59
CA HIS A 118 7.88 -5.31 18.15
C HIS A 118 7.09 -6.41 17.43
N ALA A 119 7.35 -7.68 17.74
CA ALA A 119 6.62 -8.82 17.15
C ALA A 119 5.10 -8.77 17.43
N ALA A 120 4.71 -8.41 18.65
CA ALA A 120 3.31 -8.24 19.01
C ALA A 120 2.64 -7.09 18.25
N SER A 121 3.34 -5.96 18.09
CA SER A 121 2.88 -4.82 17.29
C SER A 121 2.68 -5.18 15.82
N THR A 122 3.65 -5.87 15.21
CA THR A 122 3.55 -6.31 13.82
C THR A 122 2.43 -7.33 13.61
N ALA A 123 2.22 -8.25 14.56
CA ALA A 123 1.14 -9.23 14.47
C ALA A 123 -0.23 -8.56 14.52
N GLY A 124 -0.43 -7.57 15.40
CA GLY A 124 -1.68 -6.81 15.47
C GLY A 124 -1.95 -5.96 14.22
N TYR A 125 -0.91 -5.32 13.66
CA TYR A 125 -1.05 -4.58 12.41
C TYR A 125 -1.44 -5.49 11.25
N ILE A 126 -0.78 -6.63 11.11
CA ILE A 126 -1.05 -7.61 10.04
C ILE A 126 -2.49 -8.15 10.15
N ASP A 127 -2.96 -8.49 11.36
CA ASP A 127 -4.30 -9.02 11.59
C ASP A 127 -5.39 -7.99 11.22
N GLU A 128 -5.24 -6.75 11.66
CA GLU A 128 -6.21 -5.69 11.40
C GLU A 128 -6.24 -5.29 9.91
N THR A 129 -5.08 -5.06 9.29
CA THR A 129 -5.05 -4.56 7.90
C THR A 129 -5.46 -5.63 6.90
N LEU A 130 -5.01 -6.87 7.08
CA LEU A 130 -5.40 -7.96 6.16
C LEU A 130 -6.87 -8.30 6.31
N SER A 131 -7.43 -8.26 7.53
CA SER A 131 -8.86 -8.55 7.73
C SER A 131 -9.73 -7.51 7.02
N VAL A 132 -9.38 -6.22 7.11
CA VAL A 132 -10.13 -5.15 6.43
C VAL A 132 -10.04 -5.28 4.91
N GLU A 133 -8.84 -5.49 4.36
CA GLU A 133 -8.63 -5.62 2.91
C GLU A 133 -9.33 -6.87 2.34
N VAL A 134 -9.27 -8.00 3.05
CA VAL A 134 -9.98 -9.22 2.66
C VAL A 134 -11.49 -9.01 2.71
N LEU A 135 -12.02 -8.36 3.74
CA LEU A 135 -13.46 -8.07 3.81
C LEU A 135 -13.91 -7.12 2.70
N GLU A 136 -13.13 -6.10 2.38
CA GLU A 136 -13.45 -5.15 1.32
C GLU A 136 -13.43 -5.83 -0.07
N THR A 137 -12.43 -6.66 -0.33
CA THR A 137 -12.35 -7.42 -1.59
C THR A 137 -13.47 -8.44 -1.72
N MET A 138 -13.83 -9.15 -0.64
CA MET A 138 -14.96 -10.09 -0.65
C MET A 138 -16.29 -9.37 -0.84
N ASN A 139 -16.51 -8.22 -0.19
CA ASN A 139 -17.72 -7.43 -0.39
C ASN A 139 -17.82 -6.95 -1.83
N LYS A 140 -16.73 -6.43 -2.40
CA LYS A 140 -16.71 -6.01 -3.80
C LYS A 140 -17.05 -7.16 -4.76
N GLN A 141 -16.47 -8.34 -4.54
CA GLN A 141 -16.78 -9.53 -5.34
C GLN A 141 -18.23 -9.99 -5.16
N ALA A 142 -18.77 -9.92 -3.94
CA ALA A 142 -20.16 -10.24 -3.67
C ALA A 142 -21.11 -9.26 -4.37
N ASP A 143 -20.81 -7.96 -4.33
CA ASP A 143 -21.60 -6.92 -4.99
C ASP A 143 -21.59 -7.09 -6.52
N GLU A 144 -20.42 -7.38 -7.11
CA GLU A 144 -20.30 -7.68 -8.54
C GLU A 144 -21.09 -8.94 -8.93
N ALA A 145 -21.04 -9.99 -8.10
CA ALA A 145 -21.81 -11.21 -8.33
C ALA A 145 -23.32 -10.97 -8.19
N ILE A 146 -23.75 -10.20 -7.18
CA ILE A 146 -25.15 -9.84 -6.98
C ILE A 146 -25.64 -9.00 -8.17
N ALA A 147 -24.88 -8.00 -8.60
CA ALA A 147 -25.24 -7.17 -9.76
C ALA A 147 -25.44 -8.05 -11.01
N SER A 148 -24.51 -8.98 -11.28
CA SER A 148 -24.65 -9.90 -12.40
C SER A 148 -25.88 -10.80 -12.30
N ILE A 149 -26.23 -11.28 -11.10
CA ILE A 149 -27.43 -12.12 -10.90
C ILE A 149 -28.70 -11.28 -11.07
N VAL A 150 -28.69 -10.05 -10.56
CA VAL A 150 -29.82 -9.11 -10.71
C VAL A 150 -30.05 -8.79 -12.17
N ASP A 151 -29.00 -8.49 -12.94
CA ASP A 151 -29.12 -8.20 -14.37
C ASP A 151 -29.74 -9.38 -15.13
N GLN A 152 -29.27 -10.61 -14.86
CA GLN A 152 -29.85 -11.82 -15.45
C GLN A 152 -31.33 -12.00 -15.09
N LEU A 153 -31.69 -11.81 -13.83
CA LEU A 153 -33.06 -11.98 -13.36
C LEU A 153 -33.99 -10.89 -13.91
N VAL A 154 -33.48 -9.67 -14.06
CA VAL A 154 -34.18 -8.57 -14.71
C VAL A 154 -34.41 -8.89 -16.18
N ASP A 155 -33.40 -9.37 -16.91
CA ASP A 155 -33.53 -9.73 -18.32
C ASP A 155 -34.57 -10.85 -18.53
N GLU A 156 -34.53 -11.89 -17.69
CA GLU A 156 -35.52 -12.98 -17.73
C GLU A 156 -36.94 -12.47 -17.44
N GLN A 157 -37.09 -11.64 -16.41
CA GLN A 157 -38.39 -11.11 -16.01
C GLN A 157 -38.92 -10.11 -17.04
N VAL A 158 -38.05 -9.28 -17.61
CA VAL A 158 -38.39 -8.34 -18.69
C VAL A 158 -38.82 -9.12 -19.92
N ALA A 159 -38.09 -10.16 -20.33
CA ALA A 159 -38.49 -11.01 -21.45
C ALA A 159 -39.86 -11.67 -21.24
N ALA A 160 -40.13 -12.19 -20.04
CA ALA A 160 -41.43 -12.79 -19.70
C ALA A 160 -42.58 -11.75 -19.72
N CYS A 161 -42.33 -10.56 -19.17
CA CYS A 161 -43.29 -9.45 -19.19
C CYS A 161 -43.54 -8.94 -20.62
N LEU A 162 -42.49 -8.79 -21.43
CA LEU A 162 -42.58 -8.37 -22.82
C LEU A 162 -43.39 -9.38 -23.64
N ALA A 163 -43.15 -10.68 -23.48
CA ALA A 163 -43.90 -11.73 -24.17
C ALA A 163 -45.40 -11.74 -23.80
N THR A 164 -45.75 -11.34 -22.57
CA THR A 164 -47.14 -11.34 -22.09
C THR A 164 -47.90 -10.08 -22.50
N HIS A 165 -47.22 -8.92 -22.52
CA HIS A 165 -47.86 -7.62 -22.66
C HIS A 165 -47.66 -6.95 -24.02
N ILE A 166 -46.60 -7.31 -24.76
CA ILE A 166 -46.27 -6.70 -26.05
C ILE A 166 -46.27 -7.78 -27.13
N PRO A 167 -47.17 -7.68 -28.14
CA PRO A 167 -47.14 -8.57 -29.30
C PRO A 167 -45.75 -8.64 -29.94
N GLN A 168 -45.32 -9.84 -30.30
CA GLN A 168 -43.99 -10.07 -30.88
C GLN A 168 -43.75 -9.22 -32.14
N GLU A 169 -44.79 -8.97 -32.93
CA GLU A 169 -44.73 -8.09 -34.11
C GLU A 169 -44.27 -6.66 -33.76
N LEU A 170 -44.68 -6.10 -32.62
CA LEU A 170 -44.23 -4.77 -32.20
C LEU A 170 -42.79 -4.79 -31.67
N GLN A 171 -42.37 -5.89 -31.06
CA GLN A 171 -40.98 -6.06 -30.60
C GLN A 171 -40.03 -6.15 -31.82
N ASP A 172 -40.43 -6.91 -32.83
CA ASP A 172 -39.70 -7.03 -34.09
C ASP A 172 -39.63 -5.69 -34.83
N GLN A 173 -40.74 -4.92 -34.85
CA GLN A 173 -40.75 -3.57 -35.42
C GLN A 173 -39.83 -2.60 -34.67
N VAL A 174 -39.79 -2.65 -33.34
CA VAL A 174 -38.87 -1.81 -32.55
C VAL A 174 -37.42 -2.20 -32.83
N ALA A 175 -37.11 -3.50 -32.91
CA ALA A 175 -35.76 -3.96 -33.24
C ALA A 175 -35.33 -3.54 -34.66
N GLU A 176 -36.25 -3.61 -35.63
CA GLU A 176 -36.01 -3.13 -36.99
C GLU A 176 -35.78 -1.62 -37.03
N GLN A 177 -36.63 -0.84 -36.36
CA GLN A 177 -36.47 0.62 -36.26
C GLN A 177 -35.21 1.04 -35.53
N GLN A 178 -34.81 0.32 -34.48
CA GLN A 178 -33.54 0.57 -33.78
C GLN A 178 -32.37 0.34 -34.72
N LYS A 179 -32.39 -0.76 -35.47
CA LYS A 179 -31.37 -1.05 -36.48
C LYS A 179 -31.32 0.03 -37.57
N GLU A 180 -32.48 0.50 -38.05
CA GLU A 180 -32.55 1.63 -38.99
C GLU A 180 -31.98 2.92 -38.39
N LEU A 181 -32.28 3.23 -37.12
CA LEU A 181 -31.74 4.38 -36.43
C LEU A 181 -30.22 4.30 -36.25
N GLU A 182 -29.68 3.13 -35.94
CA GLU A 182 -28.23 2.90 -35.86
C GLU A 182 -27.55 3.11 -37.20
N GLU A 183 -28.15 2.61 -38.28
CA GLU A 183 -27.70 2.85 -39.65
C GLU A 183 -27.72 4.34 -40.01
N LEU A 184 -28.82 5.04 -39.71
CA LEU A 184 -28.93 6.48 -39.94
C LEU A 184 -27.93 7.27 -39.09
N HIS A 185 -27.72 6.89 -37.85
CA HIS A 185 -26.76 7.55 -36.95
C HIS A 185 -25.32 7.35 -37.46
N ARG A 186 -24.98 6.14 -37.89
CA ARG A 186 -23.71 5.83 -38.55
C ARG A 186 -23.54 6.66 -39.81
N ASP A 187 -24.55 6.73 -40.67
CA ASP A 187 -24.49 7.48 -41.92
C ASP A 187 -24.38 8.99 -41.69
N LEU A 188 -25.09 9.50 -40.69
CA LEU A 188 -25.02 10.89 -40.26
C LEU A 188 -23.62 11.21 -39.74
N HIS A 189 -23.08 10.40 -38.83
CA HIS A 189 -21.72 10.54 -38.32
C HIS A 189 -20.71 10.51 -39.47
N ASN A 190 -20.81 9.54 -40.38
CA ASN A 190 -19.93 9.43 -41.53
C ASN A 190 -20.06 10.63 -42.48
N SER A 191 -21.27 11.18 -42.65
CA SER A 191 -21.50 12.39 -43.44
C SER A 191 -20.92 13.65 -42.80
N GLU A 192 -21.00 13.76 -41.47
CA GLU A 192 -20.45 14.86 -40.68
C GLU A 192 -18.92 14.78 -40.64
N SER A 193 -18.36 13.61 -40.36
CA SER A 193 -16.93 13.34 -40.42
C SER A 193 -16.36 13.67 -41.80
N ARG A 194 -17.01 13.24 -42.89
CA ARG A 194 -16.61 13.61 -44.26
C ARG A 194 -16.67 15.12 -44.49
N ARG A 195 -17.71 15.81 -43.99
CA ARG A 195 -17.84 17.27 -44.11
C ARG A 195 -16.73 18.00 -43.34
N ALA A 196 -16.42 17.54 -42.14
CA ALA A 196 -15.34 18.09 -41.32
C ALA A 196 -13.97 17.85 -41.97
N ASN A 197 -13.71 16.64 -42.45
CA ASN A 197 -12.49 16.29 -43.17
C ASN A 197 -12.33 17.09 -44.47
N ALA A 198 -13.43 17.42 -45.15
CA ALA A 198 -13.43 18.27 -46.35
C ALA A 198 -13.10 19.74 -46.07
N ALA A 199 -13.21 20.18 -44.81
CA ALA A 199 -12.89 21.54 -44.38
C ALA A 199 -11.41 21.70 -43.99
N LEU A 200 -10.70 20.59 -43.76
CA LEU A 200 -9.27 20.59 -43.44
C LEU A 200 -8.46 21.20 -44.58
N ARG A 201 -7.38 21.91 -44.22
CA ARG A 201 -6.50 22.64 -45.14
C ARG A 201 -5.07 22.08 -45.11
N THR A 202 -4.36 22.13 -46.23
CA THR A 202 -2.95 21.70 -46.34
C THR A 202 -2.01 22.56 -45.51
N SER A 203 -2.45 23.74 -45.07
CA SER A 203 -1.69 24.58 -44.16
C SER A 203 -1.66 24.05 -42.72
N HIS A 204 -2.52 23.09 -42.38
CA HIS A 204 -2.67 22.52 -41.05
C HIS A 204 -2.62 20.97 -41.11
N GLU A 205 -1.44 20.44 -41.45
CA GLU A 205 -1.20 18.98 -41.58
C GLU A 205 -1.33 18.22 -40.25
N ASP A 206 -1.26 18.93 -39.12
CA ASP A 206 -1.41 18.39 -37.77
C ASP A 206 -2.87 18.32 -37.31
N ASP A 207 -3.83 18.79 -38.11
CA ASP A 207 -5.25 18.71 -37.75
C ASP A 207 -5.73 17.25 -37.69
N SER A 208 -6.58 16.97 -36.68
CA SER A 208 -7.11 15.63 -36.44
C SER A 208 -8.15 15.25 -37.49
N LEU A 209 -8.03 14.02 -37.99
CA LEU A 209 -8.96 13.47 -38.95
C LEU A 209 -10.16 12.85 -38.22
N ASN A 210 -11.37 13.23 -38.60
CA ASN A 210 -12.57 12.65 -38.02
C ASN A 210 -12.77 11.23 -38.53
N THR A 211 -13.07 10.33 -37.60
CA THR A 211 -13.25 8.90 -37.82
C THR A 211 -14.46 8.60 -38.69
N ILE A 212 -14.35 7.57 -39.51
CA ILE A 212 -15.48 7.01 -40.26
C ILE A 212 -15.76 5.62 -39.68
N LEU A 213 -17.02 5.37 -39.34
CA LEU A 213 -17.48 4.10 -38.80
C LEU A 213 -17.77 3.12 -39.93
N LYS A 214 -17.41 1.84 -39.73
CA LYS A 214 -17.77 0.73 -40.63
C LYS A 214 -19.22 0.29 -40.44
N GLN A 215 -19.63 -0.72 -41.22
CA GLN A 215 -20.93 -1.39 -41.06
C GLN A 215 -21.16 -1.88 -39.62
N ASP A 216 -20.10 -2.37 -38.96
CA ASP A 216 -20.15 -2.86 -37.56
C ASP A 216 -20.07 -1.73 -36.51
N CYS A 217 -20.20 -0.45 -36.89
CA CYS A 217 -20.05 0.70 -35.99
C CYS A 217 -18.68 0.78 -35.27
N THR A 218 -17.68 0.06 -35.76
CA THR A 218 -16.31 0.07 -35.23
C THR A 218 -15.38 0.93 -36.08
N VAL A 219 -14.33 1.47 -35.45
CA VAL A 219 -13.23 2.17 -36.12
C VAL A 219 -12.10 1.16 -36.34
N PRO A 220 -11.52 1.05 -37.55
CA PRO A 220 -10.36 0.20 -37.79
C PRO A 220 -9.14 0.67 -36.97
N GLN A 221 -8.37 -0.28 -36.44
CA GLN A 221 -7.19 0.02 -35.62
C GLN A 221 -6.09 0.77 -36.40
N SER A 222 -6.04 0.55 -37.71
CA SER A 222 -5.10 1.18 -38.64
C SER A 222 -5.54 2.59 -39.10
N PHE A 223 -6.63 3.14 -38.55
CA PHE A 223 -7.12 4.45 -38.95
C PHE A 223 -6.14 5.58 -38.56
N PRO A 224 -5.73 6.45 -39.50
CA PRO A 224 -4.82 7.56 -39.20
C PRO A 224 -5.56 8.67 -38.43
N GLY A 225 -5.04 9.03 -37.25
CA GLY A 225 -5.63 10.08 -36.41
C GLY A 225 -5.38 11.52 -36.90
N THR A 226 -4.43 11.73 -37.81
CA THR A 226 -4.04 13.05 -38.35
C THR A 226 -3.83 12.99 -39.87
N LEU A 227 -3.92 14.14 -40.53
CA LEU A 227 -3.66 14.24 -41.99
C LEU A 227 -2.24 13.81 -42.36
N LYS A 228 -1.24 14.18 -41.55
CA LYS A 228 0.13 13.70 -41.74
C LYS A 228 0.24 12.18 -41.69
N ALA A 229 -0.39 11.55 -40.69
CA ALA A 229 -0.40 10.09 -40.58
C ALA A 229 -1.12 9.43 -41.78
N LEU A 230 -2.14 10.07 -42.35
CA LEU A 230 -2.80 9.61 -43.57
C LEU A 230 -1.86 9.65 -44.79
N PHE A 231 -1.03 10.69 -44.92
CA PHE A 231 -0.08 10.80 -46.03
C PHE A 231 1.15 9.88 -45.89
N ASP A 232 1.57 9.62 -44.65
CA ASP A 232 2.69 8.75 -44.32
C ASP A 232 2.32 7.26 -44.32
N LEU A 233 1.05 6.90 -44.60
CA LEU A 233 0.62 5.51 -44.71
C LEU A 233 1.40 4.76 -45.79
N ASP A 234 1.85 3.57 -45.41
CA ASP A 234 2.51 2.63 -46.27
C ASP A 234 1.50 1.93 -47.21
N GLY A 235 2.04 1.41 -48.32
CA GLY A 235 1.25 0.71 -49.34
C GLY A 235 0.39 -0.44 -48.80
N PRO A 236 0.92 -1.35 -47.95
CA PRO A 236 0.13 -2.47 -47.45
C PRO A 236 -0.94 -2.03 -46.46
N THR A 237 -0.65 -1.14 -45.50
CA THR A 237 -1.68 -0.65 -44.55
C THR A 237 -2.80 0.10 -45.26
N SER A 238 -2.49 0.86 -46.32
CA SER A 238 -3.52 1.50 -47.17
C SER A 238 -4.41 0.46 -47.87
N LYS A 239 -3.83 -0.67 -48.30
CA LYS A 239 -4.54 -1.78 -48.95
C LYS A 239 -5.46 -2.51 -47.97
N ASP A 240 -4.97 -2.72 -46.75
CA ASP A 240 -5.71 -3.35 -45.67
C ASP A 240 -6.89 -2.47 -45.27
N LEU A 241 -6.69 -1.17 -45.07
CA LEU A 241 -7.76 -0.20 -44.80
C LEU A 241 -8.83 -0.19 -45.90
N MET A 242 -8.43 -0.19 -47.17
CA MET A 242 -9.41 -0.24 -48.27
C MET A 242 -10.24 -1.52 -48.28
N THR A 243 -9.62 -2.65 -47.93
CA THR A 243 -10.31 -3.95 -47.83
C THR A 243 -11.27 -3.94 -46.63
N GLU A 244 -10.82 -3.37 -45.51
CA GLU A 244 -11.57 -3.30 -44.26
C GLU A 244 -12.77 -2.35 -44.31
N TYR A 245 -12.71 -1.32 -45.15
CA TYR A 245 -13.83 -0.42 -45.47
C TYR A 245 -14.65 -0.87 -46.69
N GLU A 246 -14.35 -2.05 -47.26
CA GLU A 246 -15.01 -2.60 -48.44
C GLU A 246 -15.03 -1.65 -49.66
N ILE A 247 -14.01 -0.82 -49.80
CA ILE A 247 -13.92 0.14 -50.90
C ILE A 247 -13.56 -0.64 -52.19
N PRO A 248 -14.39 -0.58 -53.24
CA PRO A 248 -14.14 -1.35 -54.46
C PRO A 248 -12.87 -0.89 -55.19
N LEU A 249 -12.24 -1.83 -55.90
CA LEU A 249 -11.11 -1.66 -56.83
C LEU A 249 -9.70 -1.51 -56.21
N VAL A 250 -9.35 -2.26 -55.18
CA VAL A 250 -7.98 -2.25 -54.62
C VAL A 250 -6.91 -2.44 -55.70
N SER A 251 -5.97 -1.49 -55.81
CA SER A 251 -4.84 -1.53 -56.74
C SER A 251 -3.54 -1.89 -56.00
N ASP A 252 -2.48 -2.22 -56.74
CA ASP A 252 -1.14 -2.39 -56.17
C ASP A 252 -0.37 -1.06 -56.05
N SER A 253 -0.88 0.03 -56.64
CA SER A 253 -0.31 1.37 -56.47
C SER A 253 -0.80 2.00 -55.17
N ARG A 254 0.16 2.32 -54.27
CA ARG A 254 -0.08 3.05 -53.03
C ARG A 254 -0.81 4.37 -53.28
N GLU A 255 -0.35 5.15 -54.25
CA GLU A 255 -0.89 6.48 -54.56
C GLU A 255 -2.33 6.39 -55.06
N TRP A 256 -2.67 5.33 -55.80
CA TRP A 256 -4.04 5.10 -56.24
C TRP A 256 -4.95 4.74 -55.05
N ASN A 257 -4.50 3.83 -54.19
CA ASN A 257 -5.24 3.40 -52.99
C ASN A 257 -5.45 4.59 -52.03
N LEU A 258 -4.40 5.37 -51.78
CA LEU A 258 -4.45 6.53 -50.90
C LEU A 258 -5.36 7.63 -51.46
N ASN A 259 -5.30 7.92 -52.76
CA ASN A 259 -6.22 8.87 -53.40
C ASN A 259 -7.68 8.44 -53.26
N ARG A 260 -7.95 7.14 -53.41
CA ARG A 260 -9.29 6.60 -53.26
C ARG A 260 -9.77 6.65 -51.81
N LEU A 261 -8.88 6.33 -50.86
CA LEU A 261 -9.12 6.44 -49.42
C LEU A 261 -9.38 7.90 -49.02
N MET A 262 -8.56 8.85 -49.48
CA MET A 262 -8.78 10.29 -49.23
C MET A 262 -10.13 10.77 -49.75
N GLN A 263 -10.51 10.34 -50.96
CA GLN A 263 -11.83 10.65 -51.52
C GLN A 263 -12.97 10.06 -50.67
N PHE A 264 -12.81 8.83 -50.18
CA PHE A 264 -13.77 8.19 -49.29
C PHE A 264 -13.89 8.92 -47.94
N LEU A 265 -12.76 9.36 -47.38
CA LEU A 265 -12.71 10.11 -46.13
C LEU A 265 -13.20 11.57 -46.25
N GLY A 266 -13.50 12.03 -47.48
CA GLY A 266 -13.99 13.38 -47.76
C GLY A 266 -12.88 14.43 -47.89
N VAL A 267 -11.62 14.02 -47.89
CA VAL A 267 -10.48 14.91 -48.01
C VAL A 267 -10.34 15.36 -49.47
N LYS A 268 -10.32 16.66 -49.73
CA LYS A 268 -10.29 17.24 -51.09
C LYS A 268 -8.91 17.20 -51.76
N TYR A 269 -7.95 16.48 -51.20
CA TYR A 269 -6.61 16.36 -51.75
C TYR A 269 -6.55 15.23 -52.75
N GLN A 270 -5.95 15.53 -53.90
CA GLN A 270 -5.56 14.53 -54.86
C GLN A 270 -4.04 14.61 -54.99
N MET A 271 -3.35 13.53 -54.62
CA MET A 271 -1.95 13.38 -54.98
C MET A 271 -1.87 13.28 -56.50
N VAL A 272 -1.24 14.28 -57.11
CA VAL A 272 -0.90 14.26 -58.52
C VAL A 272 0.01 13.05 -58.74
N ARG A 273 -0.30 12.23 -59.75
CA ARG A 273 0.62 11.21 -60.21
C ARG A 273 1.87 11.94 -60.69
N ASP A 274 3.00 11.73 -60.02
CA ASP A 274 4.30 11.94 -60.64
C ASP A 274 4.41 10.93 -61.79
N GLY A 275 3.86 11.31 -62.95
CA GLY A 275 4.15 10.61 -64.19
C GLY A 275 5.66 10.68 -64.40
N PRO A 276 6.31 9.61 -64.88
CA PRO A 276 7.73 9.69 -65.19
C PRO A 276 7.89 10.82 -66.22
N ALA A 277 8.75 11.78 -65.89
CA ALA A 277 9.11 12.87 -66.77
C ALA A 277 9.51 12.29 -68.13
N THR A 278 8.62 12.38 -69.12
CA THR A 278 8.97 12.12 -70.51
C THR A 278 9.85 13.28 -70.96
N THR A 279 11.14 13.12 -70.68
CA THR A 279 12.26 13.85 -71.26
C THR A 279 11.99 14.02 -72.75
N GLY A 280 11.89 15.27 -73.18
CA GLY A 280 11.70 15.62 -74.58
C GLY A 280 12.80 15.00 -75.44
N MET A 281 12.41 14.02 -76.26
CA MET A 281 13.16 13.71 -77.47
C MET A 281 12.70 14.69 -78.54
N GLY A 282 13.50 15.73 -78.74
CA GLY A 282 13.51 16.44 -80.01
C GLY A 282 13.97 15.49 -81.11
N PHE A 283 13.22 15.46 -82.20
CA PHE A 283 13.74 15.07 -83.50
C PHE A 283 13.29 16.14 -84.49
N ALA A 284 14.30 16.88 -84.97
CA ALA A 284 14.27 17.63 -86.21
C ALA A 284 14.59 16.68 -87.37
#